data_AF-A0A7S1VKP4-F1
#
_entry.id   AF-A0A7S1VKP4-F1
#
_cell.length_a   1.000
_cell.length_b   1.000
_cell.length_c   1.000
_cell.angle_alpha   90.00
_cell.angle_beta   90.00
_cell.angle_gamma   90.00
#
_symmetry.space_group_name_H-M   'P 1'
#
loop_
_entity.id
_entity.type
_entity.pdbx_description
1 polymer ?
#
loop_
_entity_poly.entity_id
_entity_poly.type
_entity_poly.pdbx_seq_one_letter_code
_entity_poly.pdbx_strand_id
1 'polypeptide(L)'
;CASLLEEVSTALQTGEVPDTSTAVQHKALLALVSLQARELKKAYDLVVSLIKDLDKCEPTTFFTSTAYLGAVEVLVKLLHLGKDDEDEVAKFAKRQSLVNDLGSALSTLYEFDQLFAISQPRSLLWKGVHFALRGKDAKADAKFAEARELALSLGMDFDAAVARFYQGRYSRNTLESGNFTKDAFHEFQQLGVAFNGQL
;
A
#
# COMPACT_ATOMS: atom_id res chain seq x y z
N CYS A 1 -16.72 11.84 -5.57
CA CYS A 1 -16.39 11.17 -4.30
C CYS A 1 -17.60 10.91 -3.41
N ALA A 2 -18.54 11.86 -3.25
CA ALA A 2 -19.73 11.64 -2.41
C ALA A 2 -20.57 10.42 -2.85
N SER A 3 -20.81 10.22 -4.15
CA SER A 3 -21.62 9.07 -4.63
C SER A 3 -20.96 7.70 -4.37
N LEU A 4 -19.63 7.60 -4.49
CA LEU A 4 -18.90 6.36 -4.22
C LEU A 4 -18.96 5.94 -2.75
N LEU A 5 -18.92 6.90 -1.83
CA LEU A 5 -19.07 6.63 -0.40
C LEU A 5 -20.49 6.16 -0.08
N GLU A 6 -21.51 6.73 -0.71
CA GLU A 6 -22.90 6.30 -0.57
C GLU A 6 -23.09 4.90 -1.14
N GLU A 7 -22.62 4.60 -2.35
CA GLU A 7 -22.71 3.28 -2.97
C GLU A 7 -22.06 2.17 -2.12
N VAL A 8 -20.86 2.42 -1.62
CA VAL A 8 -20.14 1.48 -0.74
C VAL A 8 -20.89 1.29 0.59
N SER A 9 -21.53 2.33 1.11
CA SER A 9 -22.29 2.26 2.37
C SER A 9 -23.67 1.58 2.20
N THR A 10 -24.34 1.79 1.07
CA THR A 10 -25.66 1.21 0.77
C THR A 10 -25.58 -0.29 0.54
N ALA A 11 -24.49 -0.79 -0.07
CA ALA A 11 -24.27 -2.23 -0.26
C ALA A 11 -24.23 -3.03 1.07
N LEU A 12 -24.05 -2.37 2.22
CA LEU A 12 -24.02 -3.01 3.53
C LEU A 12 -25.37 -3.05 4.26
N GLN A 13 -26.32 -2.20 3.89
CA GLN A 13 -27.59 -2.11 4.64
C GLN A 13 -28.55 -3.26 4.33
N THR A 14 -28.18 -4.16 3.43
CA THR A 14 -28.96 -5.35 3.07
C THR A 14 -28.79 -6.47 4.10
N GLY A 15 -29.23 -6.23 5.34
CA GLY A 15 -29.78 -7.21 6.30
C GLY A 15 -28.95 -8.41 6.80
N GLU A 16 -27.91 -8.87 6.11
CA GLU A 16 -27.09 -10.01 6.53
C GLU A 16 -25.84 -9.53 7.28
N VAL A 17 -25.46 -10.24 8.35
CA VAL A 17 -24.18 -10.00 9.02
C VAL A 17 -23.09 -10.42 8.05
N PRO A 18 -22.28 -9.49 7.50
CA PRO A 18 -21.23 -9.86 6.57
C PRO A 18 -20.24 -10.77 7.28
N ASP A 19 -19.79 -11.82 6.59
CA ASP A 19 -18.67 -12.62 7.06
C ASP A 19 -17.43 -11.73 7.26
N THR A 20 -16.50 -12.19 8.11
CA THR A 20 -15.31 -11.41 8.47
C THR A 20 -14.51 -10.97 7.24
N SER A 21 -14.38 -11.81 6.21
CA SER A 21 -13.63 -11.51 4.99
C SER A 21 -14.29 -10.39 4.18
N THR A 22 -15.61 -10.41 4.05
CA THR A 22 -16.39 -9.31 3.44
C THR A 22 -16.25 -8.01 4.25
N ALA A 23 -16.30 -8.09 5.58
CA ALA A 23 -16.18 -6.91 6.44
C ALA A 23 -14.81 -6.23 6.36
N VAL A 24 -13.71 -7.01 6.34
CA VAL A 24 -12.34 -6.44 6.22
C VAL A 24 -12.11 -5.87 4.81
N GLN A 25 -12.60 -6.54 3.77
CA GLN A 25 -12.52 -6.06 2.39
C GLN A 25 -13.26 -4.72 2.23
N HIS A 26 -14.47 -4.63 2.77
CA HIS A 26 -15.25 -3.40 2.74
C HIS A 26 -14.56 -2.24 3.46
N LYS A 27 -14.05 -2.50 4.67
CA LYS A 27 -13.33 -1.49 5.46
C LYS A 27 -12.10 -0.96 4.74
N ALA A 28 -11.38 -1.82 4.02
CA ALA A 28 -10.25 -1.41 3.19
C ALA A 28 -10.65 -0.50 2.03
N LEU A 29 -11.74 -0.84 1.33
CA LEU A 29 -12.29 0.01 0.27
C LEU A 29 -12.74 1.37 0.82
N LEU A 30 -13.44 1.39 1.97
CA LEU A 30 -13.80 2.63 2.63
C LEU A 30 -12.58 3.48 3.02
N ALA A 31 -11.50 2.87 3.49
CA ALA A 31 -10.28 3.58 3.82
C ALA A 31 -9.65 4.23 2.58
N LEU A 32 -9.58 3.50 1.47
CA LEU A 32 -9.06 4.01 0.18
C LEU A 32 -9.93 5.15 -0.36
N VAL A 33 -11.25 5.00 -0.35
CA VAL A 33 -12.16 6.06 -0.80
C VAL A 33 -12.09 7.29 0.12
N SER A 34 -12.00 7.09 1.43
CA SER A 34 -11.82 8.19 2.40
C SER A 34 -10.51 8.94 2.15
N LEU A 35 -9.43 8.22 1.84
CA LEU A 35 -8.14 8.81 1.47
C LEU A 35 -8.25 9.65 0.19
N GLN A 36 -8.92 9.13 -0.85
CA GLN A 36 -9.18 9.86 -2.10
C GLN A 36 -10.06 11.10 -1.87
N ALA A 37 -11.02 11.03 -0.95
CA ALA A 37 -11.87 12.14 -0.54
C ALA A 37 -11.17 13.15 0.40
N ARG A 38 -9.88 12.97 0.70
CA ARG A 38 -9.08 13.77 1.65
C ARG A 38 -9.62 13.73 3.09
N GLU A 39 -10.40 12.73 3.44
CA GLU A 39 -10.84 12.44 4.82
C GLU A 39 -9.73 11.69 5.58
N LEU A 40 -8.55 12.30 5.69
CA LEU A 40 -7.29 11.62 6.09
C LEU A 40 -7.37 10.92 7.45
N LYS A 41 -7.97 11.59 8.45
CA LYS A 41 -8.16 11.01 9.79
C LYS A 41 -9.04 9.76 9.74
N LYS A 42 -10.14 9.80 8.98
CA LYS A 42 -11.06 8.68 8.85
C LYS A 42 -10.40 7.51 8.12
N ALA A 43 -9.63 7.78 7.06
CA ALA A 43 -8.84 6.76 6.37
C ALA A 43 -7.87 6.07 7.34
N TYR A 44 -7.17 6.84 8.17
CA TYR A 44 -6.27 6.31 9.20
C TYR A 44 -7.02 5.46 10.25
N ASP A 45 -8.10 5.98 10.83
CA ASP A 45 -8.88 5.27 11.86
C ASP A 45 -9.43 3.93 11.32
N LEU A 46 -9.90 3.92 10.07
CA LEU A 46 -10.36 2.71 9.38
C LEU A 46 -9.24 1.69 9.22
N VAL A 47 -8.04 2.11 8.84
CA VAL A 47 -6.90 1.19 8.67
C VAL A 47 -6.40 0.64 10.01
N VAL A 48 -6.31 1.47 11.05
CA VAL A 48 -5.92 0.99 12.39
C VAL A 48 -6.92 -0.05 12.91
N SER A 49 -8.22 0.15 12.64
CA SER A 49 -9.23 -0.87 12.94
C SER A 49 -9.09 -2.11 12.05
N LEU A 50 -8.83 -1.92 10.75
CA LEU A 50 -8.68 -3.01 9.78
C LEU A 50 -7.54 -3.95 10.14
N ILE A 51 -6.37 -3.43 10.52
CA ILE A 51 -5.21 -4.24 10.92
C ILE A 51 -5.60 -5.19 12.07
N LYS A 52 -6.30 -4.69 13.08
CA LYS A 52 -6.76 -5.50 14.23
C LYS A 52 -7.76 -6.59 13.85
N ASP A 53 -8.54 -6.37 12.80
CA ASP A 53 -9.52 -7.35 12.31
C ASP A 53 -8.85 -8.39 11.41
N LEU A 54 -7.87 -7.97 10.61
CA LEU A 54 -7.08 -8.87 9.78
C LEU A 54 -6.26 -9.86 10.62
N ASP A 55 -5.77 -9.46 11.80
CA ASP A 55 -5.11 -10.37 12.75
C ASP A 55 -6.02 -11.53 13.24
N LYS A 56 -7.33 -11.42 13.01
CA LYS A 56 -8.33 -12.45 13.36
C LYS A 56 -8.92 -13.13 12.12
N CYS A 57 -8.51 -12.72 10.92
CA CYS A 57 -9.03 -13.22 9.67
C CYS A 57 -7.99 -14.16 9.04
N GLU A 58 -8.37 -15.41 8.83
CA GLU A 58 -7.53 -16.31 8.07
C GLU A 58 -7.49 -15.86 6.60
N PRO A 59 -6.30 -15.78 5.96
CA PRO A 59 -6.16 -15.42 4.55
C PRO A 59 -6.60 -16.55 3.61
N THR A 60 -7.84 -17.01 3.71
CA THR A 60 -8.33 -18.19 2.98
C THR A 60 -8.75 -17.88 1.55
N THR A 61 -8.99 -16.61 1.21
CA THR A 61 -9.59 -16.21 -0.06
C THR A 61 -8.83 -15.06 -0.72
N PHE A 62 -8.50 -15.23 -2.00
CA PHE A 62 -7.71 -14.25 -2.77
C PHE A 62 -8.37 -12.86 -2.86
N PHE A 63 -9.71 -12.79 -2.83
CA PHE A 63 -10.42 -11.51 -2.92
C PHE A 63 -10.14 -10.57 -1.74
N THR A 64 -9.61 -11.09 -0.62
CA THR A 64 -9.18 -10.27 0.53
C THR A 64 -7.84 -9.57 0.30
N SER A 65 -7.15 -9.81 -0.82
CA SER A 65 -5.87 -9.16 -1.15
C SER A 65 -5.93 -7.63 -1.04
N THR A 66 -7.04 -7.00 -1.43
CA THR A 66 -7.24 -5.55 -1.27
C THR A 66 -7.26 -5.14 0.20
N ALA A 67 -7.75 -5.98 1.11
CA ALA A 67 -7.74 -5.70 2.53
C ALA A 67 -6.31 -5.62 3.09
N TYR A 68 -5.50 -6.63 2.80
CA TYR A 68 -4.11 -6.69 3.26
C TYR A 68 -3.24 -5.61 2.60
N LEU A 69 -3.35 -5.43 1.28
CA LEU A 69 -2.57 -4.43 0.54
C LEU A 69 -3.07 -3.00 0.81
N GLY A 70 -4.38 -2.79 0.87
CA GLY A 70 -4.99 -1.47 1.05
C GLY A 70 -4.62 -0.84 2.39
N ALA A 71 -4.51 -1.63 3.47
CA ALA A 71 -4.02 -1.16 4.76
C ALA A 71 -2.61 -0.55 4.64
N VAL A 72 -1.72 -1.26 3.95
CA VAL A 72 -0.33 -0.85 3.71
C VAL A 72 -0.27 0.40 2.84
N GLU A 73 -1.00 0.40 1.72
CA GLU A 73 -1.02 1.51 0.75
C GLU A 73 -1.54 2.81 1.34
N VAL A 74 -2.61 2.75 2.13
CA VAL A 74 -3.15 3.93 2.82
C VAL A 74 -2.11 4.51 3.81
N LEU A 75 -1.46 3.66 4.61
CA LEU A 75 -0.44 4.13 5.56
C LEU A 75 0.78 4.75 4.86
N VAL A 76 1.24 4.14 3.76
CA VAL A 76 2.33 4.70 2.94
C VAL A 76 1.91 6.06 2.35
N LYS A 77 0.69 6.19 1.85
CA LYS A 77 0.21 7.47 1.30
C LYS A 77 0.09 8.54 2.37
N LEU A 78 -0.43 8.21 3.55
CA LEU A 78 -0.47 9.13 4.70
C LEU A 78 0.94 9.57 5.13
N LEU A 79 1.92 8.66 5.09
CA LEU A 79 3.33 8.98 5.38
C LEU A 79 3.97 9.91 4.35
N HIS A 80 3.58 9.82 3.08
CA HIS A 80 4.01 10.75 2.04
C HIS A 80 3.31 12.09 2.15
N LEU A 81 1.99 12.09 2.34
CA LEU A 81 1.21 13.32 2.54
C LEU A 81 1.72 14.09 3.76
N GLY A 82 2.03 13.42 4.87
CA GLY A 82 2.59 14.09 6.06
C GLY A 82 4.00 14.66 5.86
N LYS A 83 4.69 14.41 4.73
CA LYS A 83 5.94 15.09 4.38
C LYS A 83 5.68 16.41 3.65
N ASP A 84 4.64 16.45 2.83
CA ASP A 84 4.30 17.59 1.98
C ASP A 84 3.26 18.52 2.65
N ASP A 85 2.47 17.96 3.57
CA ASP A 85 1.29 18.53 4.24
C ASP A 85 1.35 18.16 5.73
N GLU A 86 2.50 18.45 6.35
CA GLU A 86 2.88 18.00 7.70
C GLU A 86 1.83 18.40 8.75
N ASP A 87 1.14 19.53 8.55
CA ASP A 87 0.14 20.06 9.47
C ASP A 87 -1.15 19.22 9.56
N GLU A 88 -1.64 18.63 8.47
CA GLU A 88 -2.94 17.92 8.50
C GLU A 88 -2.83 16.51 9.07
N VAL A 89 -1.80 15.75 8.68
CA VAL A 89 -1.60 14.37 9.18
C VAL A 89 -1.09 14.38 10.63
N ALA A 90 -0.20 15.30 10.98
CA ALA A 90 0.37 15.37 12.33
C ALA A 90 -0.66 15.69 13.42
N LYS A 91 -1.81 16.29 13.07
CA LYS A 91 -2.93 16.55 13.99
C LYS A 91 -3.49 15.28 14.63
N PHE A 92 -3.43 14.14 13.95
CA PHE A 92 -4.02 12.88 14.45
C PHE A 92 -3.05 11.71 14.53
N ALA A 93 -1.93 11.73 13.79
CA ALA A 93 -0.94 10.65 13.85
C ALA A 93 0.49 11.19 13.76
N LYS A 94 1.32 10.82 14.75
CA LYS A 94 2.77 11.07 14.68
C LYS A 94 3.37 10.19 13.59
N ARG A 95 4.35 10.72 12.84
CA ARG A 95 5.11 9.96 11.83
C ARG A 95 5.61 8.61 12.33
N GLN A 96 6.16 8.54 13.55
CA GLN A 96 6.64 7.28 14.12
C GLN A 96 5.51 6.27 14.38
N SER A 97 4.31 6.74 14.74
CA SER A 97 3.13 5.85 14.87
C SER A 97 2.80 5.22 13.53
N LEU A 98 2.68 6.04 12.47
CA LEU A 98 2.39 5.55 11.12
C LEU A 98 3.43 4.54 10.63
N VAL A 99 4.72 4.74 10.94
CA VAL A 99 5.78 3.77 10.60
C VAL A 99 5.61 2.46 11.38
N ASN A 100 5.21 2.53 12.65
CA ASN A 100 4.95 1.33 13.45
C ASN A 100 3.70 0.59 12.96
N ASP A 101 2.61 1.30 12.68
CA ASP A 101 1.37 0.73 12.15
C ASP A 101 1.60 0.10 10.77
N LEU A 102 2.46 0.71 9.93
CA LEU A 102 2.91 0.11 8.67
C LEU A 102 3.66 -1.21 8.90
N GLY A 103 4.50 -1.27 9.93
CA GLY A 103 5.18 -2.51 10.32
C GLY A 103 4.19 -3.61 10.73
N SER A 104 3.13 -3.27 11.47
CA SER A 104 2.06 -4.21 11.82
C SER A 104 1.31 -4.69 10.57
N ALA A 105 0.87 -3.77 9.71
CA ALA A 105 0.18 -4.12 8.46
C ALA A 105 1.02 -5.03 7.55
N LEU A 106 2.34 -4.80 7.48
CA LEU A 106 3.28 -5.65 6.75
C LEU A 106 3.43 -7.05 7.34
N SER A 107 3.24 -7.19 8.66
CA SER A 107 3.29 -8.48 9.34
C SER A 107 2.06 -9.30 8.98
N THR A 108 0.89 -8.67 8.98
CA THR A 108 -0.38 -9.29 8.55
C THR A 108 -0.36 -9.62 7.04
N LEU A 109 0.18 -8.74 6.19
CA LEU A 109 0.36 -9.02 4.75
C LEU A 109 1.29 -10.22 4.51
N TYR A 110 2.33 -10.38 5.32
CA TYR A 110 3.25 -11.51 5.17
C TYR A 110 2.58 -12.87 5.33
N GLU A 111 1.57 -12.97 6.20
CA GLU A 111 0.77 -14.19 6.36
C GLU A 111 -0.03 -14.50 5.08
N PHE A 112 -0.64 -13.48 4.48
CA PHE A 112 -1.33 -13.61 3.19
C PHE A 112 -0.37 -14.05 2.07
N ASP A 113 0.84 -13.49 2.03
CA ASP A 113 1.86 -13.81 1.02
C ASP A 113 2.37 -15.25 1.08
N GLN A 114 2.24 -15.93 2.22
CA GLN A 114 2.59 -17.36 2.32
C GLN A 114 1.63 -18.24 1.54
N LEU A 115 0.39 -17.78 1.31
CA LEU A 115 -0.64 -18.53 0.61
C LEU A 115 -0.78 -18.11 -0.84
N PHE A 116 -0.56 -16.83 -1.14
CA PHE A 116 -0.74 -16.27 -2.48
C PHE A 116 0.56 -15.67 -3.02
N ALA A 117 1.32 -16.45 -3.79
CA ALA A 117 2.61 -16.00 -4.34
C ALA A 117 2.54 -14.68 -5.13
N ILE A 118 1.41 -14.40 -5.77
CA ILE A 118 1.18 -13.17 -6.54
C ILE A 118 1.23 -11.88 -5.70
N SER A 119 1.06 -11.94 -4.37
CA SER A 119 1.18 -10.75 -3.51
C SER A 119 2.61 -10.51 -3.01
N GLN A 120 3.50 -11.51 -3.11
CA GLN A 120 4.87 -11.43 -2.62
C GLN A 120 5.67 -10.25 -3.20
N PRO A 121 5.60 -9.92 -4.52
CA PRO A 121 6.30 -8.75 -5.04
C PRO A 121 5.88 -7.44 -4.37
N ARG A 122 4.58 -7.23 -4.14
CA ARG A 122 4.04 -6.05 -3.46
C ARG A 122 4.46 -5.99 -2.00
N SER A 123 4.47 -7.12 -1.31
CA SER A 123 4.97 -7.19 0.06
C SER A 123 6.45 -6.85 0.18
N LEU A 124 7.28 -7.38 -0.72
CA LEU A 124 8.71 -7.05 -0.78
C LEU A 124 8.92 -5.56 -1.06
N LEU A 125 8.18 -4.99 -2.01
CA LEU A 125 8.17 -3.56 -2.30
C LEU A 125 7.89 -2.75 -1.03
N TRP A 126 6.80 -3.05 -0.33
CA TRP A 126 6.41 -2.30 0.85
C TRP A 126 7.35 -2.50 2.04
N LYS A 127 7.98 -3.68 2.17
CA LYS A 127 9.11 -3.89 3.11
C LYS A 127 10.30 -3.00 2.77
N GLY A 128 10.61 -2.82 1.49
CA GLY A 128 11.62 -1.89 1.02
C GLY A 128 11.31 -0.45 1.44
N VAL A 129 10.08 0.01 1.19
CA VAL A 129 9.59 1.32 1.63
C VAL A 129 9.72 1.49 3.14
N HIS A 130 9.29 0.51 3.93
CA HIS A 130 9.40 0.56 5.39
C HIS A 130 10.88 0.61 5.87
N PHE A 131 11.80 -0.10 5.22
CA PHE A 131 13.23 0.01 5.54
C PHE A 131 13.80 1.39 5.19
N ALA A 132 13.45 1.95 4.03
CA ALA A 132 13.89 3.28 3.62
C ALA A 132 13.38 4.37 4.57
N LEU A 133 12.11 4.29 4.99
CA LEU A 133 11.50 5.20 5.97
C LEU A 133 12.21 5.17 7.34
N ARG A 134 12.92 4.08 7.65
CA ARG A 134 13.71 3.88 8.87
C ARG A 134 15.21 4.14 8.66
N GLY A 135 15.61 4.66 7.49
CA GLY A 135 17.00 4.97 7.14
C GLY A 135 17.89 3.74 6.93
N LYS A 136 17.31 2.57 6.63
CA LYS A 136 18.04 1.31 6.36
C LYS A 136 18.20 1.09 4.86
N ASP A 137 18.90 2.00 4.20
CA ASP A 137 18.92 2.10 2.73
C ASP A 137 19.36 0.81 2.04
N ALA A 138 20.47 0.19 2.45
CA ALA A 138 20.94 -1.06 1.86
C ALA A 138 19.92 -2.21 1.95
N LYS A 139 19.11 -2.26 3.03
CA LYS A 139 18.02 -3.24 3.16
C LYS A 139 16.82 -2.88 2.31
N ALA A 140 16.56 -1.59 2.13
CA ALA A 140 15.51 -1.11 1.24
C ALA A 140 15.82 -1.48 -0.21
N ASP A 141 17.04 -1.17 -0.68
CA ASP A 141 17.49 -1.45 -2.04
C ASP A 141 17.44 -2.94 -2.36
N ALA A 142 17.92 -3.79 -1.44
CA ALA A 142 17.82 -5.24 -1.58
C ALA A 142 16.37 -5.70 -1.75
N LYS A 143 15.43 -5.13 -1.00
CA LYS A 143 14.01 -5.49 -1.07
C LYS A 143 13.33 -4.97 -2.33
N PHE A 144 13.71 -3.79 -2.83
CA PHE A 144 13.21 -3.29 -4.10
C PHE A 144 13.70 -4.14 -5.29
N ALA A 145 14.98 -4.53 -5.28
CA ALA A 145 15.55 -5.42 -6.29
C ALA A 145 14.85 -6.78 -6.28
N GLU A 146 14.71 -7.41 -5.10
CA GLU A 146 14.01 -8.69 -4.93
C GLU A 146 12.54 -8.61 -5.37
N ALA A 147 11.83 -7.52 -5.03
CA ALA A 147 10.46 -7.29 -5.47
C ALA A 147 10.35 -7.24 -7.00
N ARG A 148 11.27 -6.51 -7.65
CA ARG A 148 11.31 -6.38 -9.11
C ARG A 148 11.62 -7.70 -9.79
N GLU A 149 12.64 -8.42 -9.33
CA GLU A 149 13.02 -9.72 -9.87
C GLU A 149 11.88 -10.74 -9.74
N LEU A 150 11.23 -10.79 -8.58
CA LEU A 150 10.10 -11.68 -8.37
C LEU A 150 8.91 -11.30 -9.26
N ALA A 151 8.56 -10.00 -9.35
CA ALA A 151 7.51 -9.53 -10.23
C ALA A 151 7.74 -9.94 -11.69
N LEU A 152 8.97 -9.76 -12.21
CA LEU A 152 9.33 -10.17 -13.57
C LEU A 152 9.21 -11.69 -13.76
N SER A 153 9.64 -12.49 -12.80
CA SER A 153 9.52 -13.96 -12.90
C SER A 153 8.06 -14.45 -12.89
N LEU A 154 7.16 -13.66 -12.31
CA LEU A 154 5.71 -13.92 -12.31
C LEU A 154 4.96 -13.26 -13.49
N GLY A 155 5.66 -12.56 -14.40
CA GLY A 155 5.05 -11.83 -15.51
C GLY A 155 4.24 -10.60 -15.06
N MET A 156 4.55 -10.04 -13.89
CA MET A 156 3.88 -8.87 -13.31
C MET A 156 4.65 -7.59 -13.66
N ASP A 157 4.72 -7.27 -14.95
CA ASP A 157 5.56 -6.18 -15.46
C ASP A 157 5.20 -4.80 -14.86
N PHE A 158 3.92 -4.58 -14.59
CA PHE A 158 3.48 -3.36 -13.91
C PHE A 158 4.07 -3.24 -12.51
N ASP A 159 4.04 -4.32 -11.73
CA ASP A 159 4.59 -4.34 -10.37
C ASP A 159 6.12 -4.25 -10.36
N ALA A 160 6.79 -4.80 -11.38
CA ALA A 160 8.22 -4.62 -11.59
C ALA A 160 8.57 -3.13 -11.80
N ALA A 161 7.79 -2.43 -12.62
CA ALA A 161 7.95 -0.99 -12.87
C ALA A 161 7.67 -0.17 -11.60
N VAL A 162 6.65 -0.53 -10.83
CA VAL A 162 6.35 0.11 -9.52
C VAL A 162 7.52 -0.09 -8.54
N ALA A 163 8.08 -1.30 -8.45
CA ALA A 163 9.24 -1.55 -7.59
C ALA A 163 10.45 -0.68 -7.96
N ARG A 164 10.72 -0.55 -9.26
CA ARG A 164 11.78 0.30 -9.79
C ARG A 164 11.53 1.79 -9.52
N PHE A 165 10.28 2.24 -9.65
CA PHE A 165 9.89 3.61 -9.34
C PHE A 165 10.18 3.95 -7.86
N TYR A 166 9.77 3.08 -6.94
CA TYR A 166 10.02 3.28 -5.51
C TYR A 166 11.50 3.18 -5.14
N GLN A 167 12.27 2.33 -5.82
CA GLN A 167 13.74 2.30 -5.69
C GLN A 167 14.33 3.67 -6.04
N GLY A 168 13.90 4.27 -7.16
CA GLY A 168 14.31 5.62 -7.54
C GLY A 168 13.89 6.67 -6.51
N ARG A 169 12.64 6.62 -6.03
CA ARG A 169 12.09 7.57 -5.04
C ARG A 169 12.83 7.56 -3.70
N TYR A 170 13.34 6.40 -3.28
CA TYR A 170 14.00 6.23 -1.98
C TYR A 170 15.53 6.13 -2.05
N SER A 171 16.11 6.12 -3.25
CA SER A 171 17.58 6.18 -3.40
C SER A 171 18.12 7.53 -2.92
N ARG A 172 19.20 7.48 -2.13
CA ARG A 172 19.93 8.68 -1.70
C ARG A 172 20.95 9.18 -2.73
N ASN A 173 21.24 8.37 -3.74
CA ASN A 173 22.13 8.74 -4.83
C ASN A 173 21.30 9.38 -5.94
N THR A 174 21.47 10.69 -6.15
CA THR A 174 20.70 11.47 -7.13
C THR A 174 20.78 10.91 -8.55
N LEU A 175 21.94 10.40 -8.95
CA LEU A 175 22.13 9.84 -10.30
C LEU A 175 21.35 8.53 -10.46
N GLU A 176 21.48 7.63 -9.48
CA GLU A 176 20.74 6.36 -9.47
C GLU A 176 19.24 6.59 -9.36
N SER A 177 18.82 7.51 -8.48
CA SER A 177 17.43 7.95 -8.33
C SER A 177 16.83 8.37 -9.68
N GLY A 178 17.51 9.27 -10.40
CA GLY A 178 17.09 9.73 -11.72
C GLY A 178 17.01 8.60 -12.76
N ASN A 179 17.99 7.70 -12.79
CA ASN A 179 18.02 6.57 -13.70
C ASN A 179 16.88 5.58 -13.43
N PHE A 180 16.68 5.18 -12.16
CA PHE A 180 15.61 4.26 -11.80
C PHE A 180 14.22 4.83 -12.10
N THR A 181 13.99 6.11 -11.80
CA THR A 181 12.71 6.75 -12.11
C THR A 181 12.48 6.86 -13.62
N LYS A 182 13.51 7.21 -14.39
CA LYS A 182 13.43 7.26 -15.86
C LYS A 182 13.10 5.87 -16.44
N ASP A 183 13.79 4.84 -15.99
CA ASP A 183 13.57 3.47 -16.44
C ASP A 183 12.15 2.99 -16.09
N ALA A 184 11.67 3.27 -14.87
CA ALA A 184 10.32 2.93 -14.45
C ALA A 184 9.27 3.61 -15.34
N PHE A 185 9.47 4.88 -15.70
CA PHE A 185 8.56 5.58 -16.63
C PHE A 185 8.59 5.00 -18.03
N HIS A 186 9.75 4.57 -18.50
CA HIS A 186 9.84 3.87 -19.78
C HIS A 186 9.07 2.54 -19.73
N GLU A 187 9.22 1.75 -18.67
CA GLU A 187 8.47 0.50 -18.46
C GLU A 187 6.95 0.76 -18.40
N PHE A 188 6.48 1.79 -17.68
CA PHE A 188 5.06 2.17 -17.67
C PHE A 188 4.54 2.57 -19.05
N GLN A 189 5.31 3.31 -19.84
CA GLN A 189 4.94 3.70 -21.19
C GLN A 189 4.77 2.50 -22.12
N GLN A 190 5.66 1.51 -22.03
CA GLN A 190 5.56 0.27 -22.81
C GLN A 190 4.28 -0.51 -22.48
N LEU A 191 3.82 -0.43 -21.23
CA LEU A 191 2.57 -1.04 -20.75
C LEU A 191 1.32 -0.20 -21.08
N GLY A 192 1.47 0.96 -21.73
CA GLY A 192 0.35 1.86 -22.05
C GLY A 192 -0.22 2.62 -20.85
N VAL A 193 0.51 2.68 -19.73
CA VAL A 193 0.09 3.40 -18.52
C VAL A 193 0.49 4.87 -18.63
N ALA A 194 -0.49 5.77 -18.67
CA ALA A 194 -0.25 7.21 -18.60
C ALA A 194 0.10 7.62 -17.16
N PHE A 195 1.35 7.97 -16.93
CA PHE A 195 1.81 8.36 -15.60
C PHE A 195 1.46 9.82 -15.29
N ASN A 196 0.68 10.07 -14.23
CA ASN A 196 0.26 11.40 -13.79
C ASN A 196 0.98 11.91 -12.53
N GLY A 197 2.01 11.19 -12.05
CA GLY A 197 2.74 11.57 -10.84
C GLY A 197 2.14 11.07 -9.52
N GLN A 198 1.06 10.28 -9.54
CA GLN A 198 0.27 9.99 -8.32
C GLN A 198 0.37 8.57 -7.74
N LEU A 199 1.41 7.77 -8.05
CA LEU A 199 1.68 6.53 -7.29
C LEU A 199 1.86 6.82 -5.79
#